data_AF-E9GNK1-F1
#
_entry.id   AF-E9GNK1-F1
#
_cell.length_a   1.000
_cell.length_b   1.000
_cell.length_c   1.000
_cell.angle_alpha   90.00
_cell.angle_beta   90.00
_cell.angle_gamma   90.00
#
_symmetry.space_group_name_H-M   'P 1'
#
loop_
_entity.id
_entity.type
_entity.pdbx_description
1 polymer ?
#
loop_
_entity_poly.entity_id
_entity_poly.type
_entity_poly.pdbx_seq_one_letter_code
_entity_poly.pdbx_strand_id
1 'polypeptide(L)'
;DYEEIIIERGSSGLGFIISGGPDKQHICEDPAIILTKIILDGAAAIVARMKINDVILKVNDVSVVNVTYSAAVEALKRAGNLVRL
;
A
#
# COMPACT_ATOMS: atom_id res chain seq x y z
N ASP A 1 10.00 -7.72 11.24
CA ASP A 1 10.92 -7.69 10.08
C ASP A 1 10.35 -6.80 8.99
N TYR A 2 11.19 -6.25 8.12
CA TYR A 2 10.78 -5.47 6.96
C TYR A 2 11.09 -6.24 5.68
N GLU A 3 10.20 -6.18 4.70
CA GLU A 3 10.33 -6.88 3.43
C GLU A 3 10.06 -5.89 2.29
N GLU A 4 10.93 -5.87 1.29
CA GLU A 4 10.69 -5.12 0.05
C GLU A 4 9.91 -6.00 -0.93
N ILE A 5 8.80 -5.48 -1.44
CA ILE A 5 7.92 -6.19 -2.38
C ILE A 5 7.82 -5.38 -3.67
N ILE A 6 8.10 -6.05 -4.79
CA ILE A 6 7.99 -5.45 -6.12
C ILE A 6 6.72 -5.96 -6.78
N ILE A 7 5.88 -5.04 -7.23
CA ILE A 7 4.59 -5.34 -7.87
C ILE A 7 4.55 -4.65 -9.23
N GLU A 8 4.24 -5.41 -10.27
CA GLU A 8 3.92 -4.85 -11.58
C GLU A 8 2.42 -4.55 -11.65
N ARG A 9 2.07 -3.30 -11.96
CA ARG A 9 0.69 -2.82 -12.04
C ARG A 9 -0.05 -3.56 -13.15
N GLY A 10 -1.13 -4.22 -12.78
CA GLY A 10 -2.07 -4.81 -13.74
C GLY A 10 -3.06 -3.80 -14.30
N SER A 11 -3.92 -4.25 -15.21
CA SER A 11 -4.99 -3.44 -15.81
C SER A 11 -5.94 -2.80 -14.79
N SER A 12 -6.18 -3.49 -13.67
CA SER A 12 -7.02 -3.02 -12.55
C SER A 12 -6.23 -2.31 -11.43
N GLY A 13 -4.95 -2.01 -11.64
CA GLY A 13 -4.07 -1.38 -10.64
C GLY A 13 -3.20 -2.38 -9.89
N LEU A 14 -2.90 -2.08 -8.61
CA LEU A 14 -1.96 -2.86 -7.80
C LEU A 14 -2.60 -4.08 -7.11
N GLY A 15 -3.92 -4.19 -7.09
CA GLY A 15 -4.61 -5.37 -6.55
C GLY A 15 -4.67 -5.45 -5.02
N PHE A 16 -4.66 -4.31 -4.32
CA PHE A 16 -4.90 -4.25 -2.88
C PHE A 16 -5.63 -2.96 -2.49
N ILE A 17 -6.15 -2.93 -1.26
CA ILE A 17 -6.80 -1.78 -0.64
C ILE A 17 -6.02 -1.38 0.60
N ILE A 18 -5.81 -0.08 0.78
CA ILE A 18 -5.19 0.50 1.98
C ILE A 18 -6.20 1.26 2.83
N SER A 19 -5.88 1.37 4.12
CA SER A 19 -6.49 2.26 5.10
C SER A 19 -5.40 2.94 5.93
N GLY A 20 -5.80 3.80 6.85
CA GLY A 20 -4.90 4.53 7.74
C GLY A 20 -4.65 5.97 7.29
N GLY A 21 -3.63 6.59 7.84
CA GLY A 21 -3.35 8.02 7.73
C GLY A 21 -3.94 8.80 8.92
N PRO A 22 -3.23 9.83 9.41
CA PRO A 22 -3.65 10.63 10.57
C PRO A 22 -4.95 11.42 10.30
N ASP A 23 -5.31 11.65 9.04
CA ASP A 23 -6.55 12.30 8.61
C ASP A 23 -7.77 11.36 8.58
N LYS A 24 -7.55 10.04 8.69
CA LYS A 24 -8.59 9.02 8.72
C LYS A 24 -8.53 8.17 9.99
N GLN A 25 -8.49 8.84 11.15
CA GLN A 25 -8.66 8.21 12.46
C GLN A 25 -10.12 7.76 12.65
N HIS A 26 -10.53 6.66 12.01
CA HIS A 26 -11.85 6.06 12.23
C HIS A 26 -11.78 4.70 12.93
N ILE A 27 -10.60 4.09 13.10
CA ILE A 27 -10.52 2.68 13.53
C ILE A 27 -9.43 2.38 14.59
N CYS A 28 -8.28 3.06 14.62
CA CYS A 28 -7.25 2.84 15.65
C CYS A 28 -6.36 4.06 15.81
N GLU A 29 -5.70 4.20 16.95
CA GLU A 29 -4.76 5.28 17.29
C GLU A 29 -3.48 5.30 16.43
N ASP A 30 -3.29 4.28 15.56
CA ASP A 30 -2.12 4.16 14.70
C ASP A 30 -2.37 4.82 13.32
N PRO A 31 -1.63 5.88 12.96
CA PRO A 31 -1.74 6.55 11.67
C PRO A 31 -1.10 5.78 10.49
N ALA A 32 -0.53 4.59 10.73
CA ALA A 32 0.13 3.80 9.72
C ALA A 32 -0.77 3.45 8.52
N ILE A 33 -0.17 3.44 7.32
CA ILE A 33 -0.84 2.96 6.11
C ILE A 33 -0.84 1.45 6.11
N ILE A 34 -2.02 0.85 6.27
CA ILE A 34 -2.19 -0.60 6.41
C ILE A 34 -2.93 -1.20 5.22
N LEU A 35 -2.58 -2.42 4.87
CA LEU A 35 -3.28 -3.19 3.84
C LEU A 35 -4.52 -3.86 4.45
N THR A 36 -5.72 -3.48 4.00
CA THR A 36 -6.99 -4.01 4.54
C THR A 36 -7.59 -5.11 3.69
N LYS A 37 -7.21 -5.21 2.42
CA LYS A 37 -7.69 -6.24 1.52
C LYS A 37 -6.71 -6.48 0.38
N ILE A 38 -6.51 -7.75 0.03
CA ILE A 38 -5.87 -8.16 -1.22
C ILE A 38 -6.97 -8.56 -2.20
N ILE A 39 -6.90 -8.05 -3.42
CA ILE A 39 -7.85 -8.37 -4.49
C ILE A 39 -7.43 -9.68 -5.13
N LEU A 40 -8.33 -10.67 -5.14
CA LEU A 40 -8.10 -11.95 -5.81
C LEU A 40 -7.78 -11.71 -7.29
N ASP A 41 -6.82 -12.45 -7.81
CA ASP A 41 -6.29 -12.32 -9.18
C ASP A 41 -5.70 -10.93 -9.52
N GLY A 42 -5.54 -10.06 -8.51
CA GLY A 42 -4.84 -8.79 -8.65
C GLY A 42 -3.33 -8.94 -8.62
N ALA A 43 -2.60 -7.90 -9.03
CA ALA A 43 -1.14 -7.92 -9.10
C ALA A 43 -0.47 -8.30 -7.76
N ALA A 44 -0.92 -7.74 -6.64
CA ALA A 44 -0.42 -8.11 -5.31
C ALA A 44 -0.73 -9.56 -4.92
N ALA A 45 -1.88 -10.11 -5.35
CA ALA A 45 -2.22 -11.52 -5.10
C ALA A 45 -1.32 -12.47 -5.89
N ILE A 46 -0.95 -12.11 -7.12
CA ILE A 46 -0.04 -12.90 -7.97
C ILE A 46 1.36 -12.96 -7.35
N VAL A 47 1.84 -11.84 -6.79
CA VAL A 47 3.12 -11.82 -6.07
C VAL A 47 3.05 -12.65 -4.78
N ALA A 48 1.86 -12.74 -4.16
CA ALA A 48 1.54 -13.60 -3.01
C ALA A 48 2.44 -13.42 -1.76
N ARG A 49 3.12 -12.27 -1.63
CA ARG A 49 3.99 -11.95 -0.49
C ARG A 49 3.38 -10.97 0.50
N MET A 50 2.43 -10.15 0.06
CA MET A 50 1.70 -9.23 0.93
C MET A 50 0.62 -9.97 1.72
N LYS A 51 0.33 -9.50 2.94
CA LYS A 51 -0.72 -9.99 3.81
C LYS A 51 -1.59 -8.83 4.31
N ILE A 52 -2.83 -9.17 4.68
CA ILE A 52 -3.71 -8.23 5.36
C ILE A 52 -3.07 -7.84 6.69
N ASN A 53 -3.21 -6.57 7.06
CA ASN A 53 -2.57 -5.90 8.20
C ASN A 53 -1.07 -5.61 8.05
N ASP A 54 -0.47 -5.88 6.89
CA ASP A 54 0.88 -5.36 6.61
C ASP A 54 0.86 -3.83 6.57
N VAL A 55 1.93 -3.24 7.11
CA VAL A 55 2.13 -1.79 7.10
C VAL A 55 3.01 -1.42 5.92
N ILE A 56 2.54 -0.50 5.09
CA ILE A 56 3.32 0.08 4.01
C ILE A 56 4.09 1.27 4.57
N LEU A 57 5.41 1.22 4.44
CA LEU A 57 6.31 2.26 4.95
C LEU A 57 6.84 3.15 3.84
N LYS A 58 6.96 2.60 2.63
CA LYS A 58 7.54 3.28 1.49
C LYS A 58 6.79 2.91 0.21
N VAL A 59 6.78 3.83 -0.74
CA VAL A 59 6.34 3.59 -2.12
C VAL A 59 7.44 4.12 -3.02
N ASN A 60 8.14 3.21 -3.70
CA ASN A 60 9.40 3.46 -4.40
C ASN A 60 10.40 4.16 -3.49
N ASP A 61 10.68 5.44 -3.76
CA ASP A 61 11.61 6.27 -3.01
C ASP A 61 10.94 7.25 -2.04
N VAL A 62 9.60 7.21 -1.95
CA VAL A 62 8.80 8.09 -1.11
C VAL A 62 8.38 7.37 0.15
N SER A 63 8.77 7.89 1.33
CA SER A 63 8.24 7.41 2.62
C SER A 63 6.76 7.78 2.74
N VAL A 64 5.96 6.82 3.22
CA VAL A 64 4.53 7.02 3.53
C VAL A 64 4.23 6.82 5.02
N VAL A 65 5.26 6.91 5.87
CA VAL A 65 5.09 6.88 7.33
C VAL A 65 4.49 8.20 7.82
N ASN A 66 3.44 8.14 8.63
CA ASN A 66 2.74 9.31 9.20
C ASN A 66 2.25 10.34 8.17
N VAL A 67 2.06 9.93 6.91
CA VAL A 67 1.47 10.79 5.87
C VAL A 67 -0.04 10.61 5.82
N THR A 68 -0.76 11.61 5.29
CA THR A 68 -2.22 11.49 5.09
C THR A 68 -2.56 10.33 4.16
N TYR A 69 -3.76 9.77 4.33
CA TYR A 69 -4.31 8.76 3.44
C TYR A 69 -4.21 9.20 1.98
N SER A 70 -4.59 10.45 1.71
CA SER A 70 -4.52 11.04 0.37
C SER A 70 -3.10 11.08 -0.18
N ALA A 71 -2.10 11.43 0.63
CA ALA A 71 -0.70 11.47 0.20
C ALA A 71 -0.17 10.06 -0.14
N ALA A 72 -0.51 9.06 0.68
CA ALA A 72 -0.14 7.67 0.39
C ALA A 72 -0.78 7.17 -0.92
N VAL A 73 -2.05 7.48 -1.15
CA VAL A 73 -2.76 7.16 -2.41
C VAL A 73 -2.09 7.84 -3.61
N GLU A 74 -1.71 9.11 -3.49
CA GLU A 74 -1.02 9.82 -4.56
C GLU A 74 0.37 9.23 -4.85
N ALA A 75 1.11 8.81 -3.83
CA ALA A 75 2.38 8.11 -4.02
C ALA A 75 2.18 6.80 -4.81
N LEU A 76 1.19 5.99 -4.44
CA LEU A 76 0.86 4.74 -5.14
C LEU A 76 0.41 4.98 -6.59
N LYS A 77 -0.29 6.08 -6.89
CA LYS A 77 -0.69 6.42 -8.27
C LYS A 77 0.51 6.86 -9.12
N ARG A 78 1.43 7.64 -8.52
CA ARG A 78 2.62 8.17 -9.22
C ARG A 78 3.73 7.15 -9.41
N ALA A 79 3.72 6.04 -8.68
CA ALA A 79 4.75 5.02 -8.70
C ALA A 79 4.95 4.32 -10.08
N GLY A 80 4.05 4.55 -11.05
CA GLY A 80 4.16 3.98 -12.39
C GLY A 80 3.74 2.51 -12.45
N ASN A 81 4.31 1.78 -13.42
CA ASN A 81 3.99 0.37 -13.64
C ASN A 81 4.72 -0.55 -12.65
N LEU A 82 5.99 -0.30 -12.34
CA LEU A 82 6.73 -1.09 -11.36
C LEU A 82 6.75 -0.35 -10.03
N VAL A 83 6.12 -0.93 -9.01
CA VAL A 83 5.99 -0.33 -7.68
C VAL A 83 6.75 -1.17 -6.65
N ARG A 84 7.64 -0.53 -5.90
CA ARG A 84 8.37 -1.11 -4.76
C ARG A 84 7.72 -0.65 -3.47
N LEU A 85 7.28 -1.57 -2.64
CA LEU A 85 6.64 -1.33 -1.34
C LEU A 85 7.52 -1.82 -0.20
#